data_AF-A0A080LWL8-F1
#
_entry.id   AF-A0A080LWL8-F1
#
_cell.length_a   1.000
_cell.length_b   1.000
_cell.length_c   1.000
_cell.angle_alpha   90.00
_cell.angle_beta   90.00
_cell.angle_gamma   90.00
#
_symmetry.space_group_name_H-M   'P 1'
#
loop_
_entity.id
_entity.type
_entity.pdbx_description
1 polymer ?
#
loop_
_entity_poly.entity_id
_entity_poly.type
_entity_poly.pdbx_seq_one_letter_code
_entity_poly.pdbx_strand_id
1 'polypeptide(L)'
;MTPDYRPTVEKKPPLLATGADLGLTLLRDPEPAERLLLERIAQSLSTDRWRLDPDALLRESADANERGRIREFLDAATVGELPAEFRQLLESVGERATALIDAGSARLIRCKDAAIAALLASDPSTAPHCMRAGDRLICVPDPKLAAFRKGLARLGLVLPETPIG
;
A
#
# COMPACT_ATOMS: atom_id res chain seq x y z
N MET A 1 10.10 10.64 -44.55
CA MET A 1 10.82 11.04 -43.33
C MET A 1 9.94 12.02 -42.59
N THR A 2 9.18 11.56 -41.61
CA THR A 2 8.42 12.42 -40.69
C THR A 2 9.39 12.96 -39.64
N PRO A 3 9.43 14.28 -39.39
CA PRO A 3 10.28 14.82 -38.33
C PRO A 3 9.82 14.29 -36.98
N ASP A 4 10.78 13.80 -36.19
CA ASP A 4 10.57 13.36 -34.82
C ASP A 4 10.04 14.52 -33.98
N TYR A 5 8.75 14.46 -33.64
CA TYR A 5 8.13 15.34 -32.67
C TYR A 5 8.74 15.06 -31.30
N ARG A 6 9.55 16.00 -30.79
CA ARG A 6 9.97 16.04 -29.39
C ARG A 6 9.14 17.10 -28.68
N PRO A 7 8.19 16.73 -27.80
CA PRO A 7 7.48 17.72 -27.01
C PRO A 7 8.48 18.44 -26.10
N THR A 8 8.63 19.75 -26.29
CA THR A 8 9.36 20.61 -25.37
C THR A 8 8.51 20.73 -24.11
N VAL A 9 8.90 20.06 -23.04
CA VAL A 9 8.26 20.24 -21.73
C VAL A 9 8.70 21.61 -21.21
N GLU A 10 7.88 22.64 -21.43
CA GLU A 10 8.07 23.93 -20.79
C GLU A 10 8.00 23.74 -19.27
N LYS A 11 9.09 24.06 -18.58
CA LYS A 11 9.10 24.10 -17.11
C LYS A 11 8.20 25.24 -16.67
N LYS A 12 6.98 24.89 -16.24
CA LYS A 12 6.02 25.84 -15.66
C LYS A 12 6.64 26.56 -14.47
N PRO A 13 6.23 27.81 -14.21
CA PRO A 13 6.63 28.50 -12.99
C PRO A 13 6.12 27.72 -11.76
N PRO A 14 6.89 27.75 -10.66
CA PRO A 14 6.53 27.06 -9.43
C PRO A 14 5.16 27.51 -8.93
N LEU A 15 4.38 26.55 -8.45
CA LEU A 15 3.03 26.77 -7.94
C LEU A 15 3.03 27.10 -6.44
N LEU A 16 3.98 26.56 -5.67
CA LEU A 16 3.95 26.51 -4.23
C LEU A 16 5.24 27.07 -3.61
N ALA A 17 5.10 27.91 -2.59
CA ALA A 17 6.17 28.15 -1.62
C ALA A 17 5.95 27.29 -0.38
N THR A 18 7.01 26.67 0.12
CA THR A 18 7.00 25.90 1.37
C THR A 18 7.15 26.83 2.58
N GLY A 19 6.53 26.45 3.69
CA GLY A 19 6.64 27.13 4.96
C GLY A 19 6.59 26.12 6.11
N ALA A 20 6.77 26.62 7.33
CA ALA A 20 6.79 25.80 8.54
C ALA A 20 5.51 24.98 8.74
N ASP A 21 5.60 23.93 9.56
CA ASP A 21 4.50 23.03 9.91
C ASP A 21 3.82 22.44 8.66
N LEU A 22 4.66 22.06 7.67
CA LEU A 22 4.22 21.50 6.38
C LEU A 22 3.28 22.44 5.59
N GLY A 23 3.45 23.74 5.81
CA GLY A 23 2.65 24.78 5.18
C GLY A 23 3.01 24.98 3.71
N LEU A 24 1.99 25.20 2.89
CA LEU A 24 2.11 25.48 1.46
C LEU A 24 1.38 26.78 1.13
N THR A 25 1.97 27.61 0.28
CA THR A 25 1.36 28.87 -0.19
C THR A 25 1.32 28.88 -1.71
N LEU A 26 0.15 29.14 -2.28
CA LEU A 26 -0.01 29.31 -3.73
C LEU A 26 0.69 30.60 -4.20
N LEU A 27 1.55 30.46 -5.20
CA LEU A 27 2.25 31.57 -5.87
C LEU A 27 1.53 32.02 -7.15
N ARG A 28 0.65 31.17 -7.67
CA ARG A 28 -0.22 31.41 -8.82
C ARG A 28 -1.47 30.56 -8.68
N ASP A 29 -2.47 30.83 -9.50
CA ASP A 29 -3.64 29.97 -9.57
C ASP A 29 -3.23 28.57 -10.08
N PRO A 30 -3.65 27.49 -9.38
CA PRO A 30 -3.41 26.14 -9.84
C PRO A 30 -4.29 25.81 -11.04
N GLU A 31 -3.73 25.11 -12.01
CA GLU A 31 -4.51 24.46 -13.06
C GLU A 31 -5.47 23.42 -12.45
N PRO A 32 -6.55 23.03 -13.15
CA PRO A 32 -7.52 22.08 -12.62
C PRO A 32 -6.89 20.77 -12.10
N ALA A 33 -5.89 20.23 -12.81
CA ALA A 33 -5.20 19.02 -12.39
C ALA A 33 -4.32 19.23 -11.15
N GLU A 34 -3.64 20.37 -11.04
CA GLU A 34 -2.80 20.73 -9.89
C GLU A 34 -3.68 20.94 -8.65
N ARG A 35 -4.84 21.59 -8.82
CA ARG A 35 -5.82 21.79 -7.75
C ARG A 35 -6.36 20.48 -7.22
N LEU A 36 -6.79 19.58 -8.10
CA LEU A 36 -7.30 18.26 -7.71
C LEU A 36 -6.26 17.44 -6.94
N LEU A 37 -4.99 17.49 -7.36
CA LEU A 37 -3.93 16.79 -6.65
C LEU A 37 -3.65 17.43 -5.28
N LEU A 38 -3.62 18.76 -5.20
CA LEU A 38 -3.45 19.49 -3.94
C LEU A 38 -4.59 19.18 -2.96
N GLU A 39 -5.83 19.16 -3.42
CA GLU A 39 -7.03 18.79 -2.64
C GLU A 39 -6.99 17.35 -2.11
N ARG A 40 -6.32 16.43 -2.82
CA ARG A 40 -6.15 15.03 -2.39
C ARG A 40 -5.10 14.86 -1.29
N ILE A 41 -4.07 15.71 -1.25
CA ILE A 41 -2.90 15.51 -0.37
C ILE A 41 -2.74 16.58 0.72
N ALA A 42 -3.52 17.65 0.65
CA ALA A 42 -3.41 18.80 1.54
C ALA A 42 -4.78 19.31 1.97
N GLN A 43 -4.84 19.91 3.15
CA GLN A 43 -5.99 20.64 3.64
C GLN A 43 -5.85 22.13 3.29
N SER A 44 -6.93 22.72 2.78
CA SER A 44 -7.01 24.17 2.59
C SER A 44 -7.22 24.84 3.95
N LEU A 45 -6.34 25.78 4.29
CA LEU A 45 -6.47 26.66 5.45
C LEU A 45 -7.12 27.99 5.06
N SER A 46 -6.86 28.45 3.84
CA SER A 46 -7.48 29.61 3.18
C SER A 46 -7.43 29.42 1.65
N THR A 47 -7.86 30.45 0.91
CA THR A 47 -7.82 30.46 -0.56
C THR A 47 -6.44 30.15 -1.14
N ASP A 48 -5.38 30.67 -0.51
CA ASP A 48 -3.98 30.59 -0.96
C ASP A 48 -3.09 29.76 -0.02
N ARG A 49 -3.55 29.45 1.21
CA ARG A 49 -2.79 28.69 2.19
C ARG A 49 -3.32 27.27 2.33
N TRP A 50 -2.39 26.34 2.28
CA TRP A 50 -2.63 24.92 2.41
C TRP A 50 -1.65 24.33 3.43
N ARG A 51 -1.94 23.13 3.91
CA ARG A 51 -1.04 22.34 4.73
C ARG A 51 -1.10 20.89 4.25
N LEU A 52 0.05 20.26 4.04
CA LEU A 52 0.06 18.83 3.73
C LEU A 52 -0.62 18.06 4.86
N ASP A 53 -1.48 17.14 4.49
CA ASP A 53 -2.20 16.28 5.42
C ASP A 53 -1.52 14.91 5.42
N PRO A 54 -0.82 14.53 6.51
CA PRO A 54 -0.15 13.24 6.60
C PRO A 54 -1.06 12.03 6.38
N ASP A 55 -2.32 12.12 6.80
CA ASP A 55 -3.29 11.04 6.67
C ASP A 55 -3.83 10.97 5.24
N ALA A 56 -4.07 12.12 4.61
CA ALA A 56 -4.45 12.17 3.20
C ALA A 56 -3.31 11.65 2.30
N LEU A 57 -2.07 12.09 2.54
CA LEU A 57 -0.89 11.57 1.87
C LEU A 57 -0.78 10.05 2.00
N LEU A 58 -0.98 9.49 3.20
CA LEU A 58 -0.93 8.04 3.40
C LEU A 58 -2.03 7.31 2.62
N ARG A 59 -3.27 7.81 2.64
CA ARG A 59 -4.38 7.21 1.88
C ARG A 59 -4.11 7.20 0.38
N GLU A 60 -3.61 8.31 -0.15
CA GLU A 60 -3.29 8.46 -1.58
C GLU A 60 -2.02 7.71 -1.99
N SER A 61 -1.20 7.32 -1.01
CA SER A 61 0.05 6.59 -1.22
C SER A 61 -0.12 5.08 -1.31
N ALA A 62 -1.34 4.53 -1.37
CA ALA A 62 -1.54 3.07 -1.44
C ALA A 62 -0.87 2.44 -2.69
N ASP A 63 -0.95 3.12 -3.84
CA ASP A 63 -0.35 2.69 -5.10
C ASP A 63 1.05 3.25 -5.32
N ALA A 64 1.96 2.45 -5.89
CA ALA A 64 3.34 2.86 -6.13
C ALA A 64 3.47 4.00 -7.15
N ASN A 65 2.62 4.02 -8.19
CA ASN A 65 2.63 5.09 -9.18
C ASN A 65 2.06 6.38 -8.59
N GLU A 66 0.99 6.30 -7.80
CA GLU A 66 0.44 7.48 -7.12
C GLU A 66 1.45 8.08 -6.14
N ARG A 67 2.19 7.26 -5.37
CA ARG A 67 3.30 7.75 -4.53
C ARG A 67 4.36 8.51 -5.32
N GLY A 68 4.75 7.96 -6.49
CA GLY A 68 5.69 8.61 -7.40
C GLY A 68 5.16 9.97 -7.88
N ARG A 69 3.90 9.99 -8.35
CA ARG A 69 3.22 11.19 -8.83
C ARG A 69 3.12 12.29 -7.78
N ILE A 70 2.81 11.95 -6.52
CA ILE A 70 2.74 12.91 -5.42
C ILE A 70 4.11 13.56 -5.19
N ARG A 71 5.18 12.75 -5.19
CA ARG A 71 6.55 13.23 -5.00
C ARG A 71 6.97 14.14 -6.16
N GLU A 72 6.77 13.69 -7.39
CA GLU A 72 7.07 14.46 -8.61
C GLU A 72 6.31 15.78 -8.64
N PHE A 73 5.02 15.77 -8.24
CA PHE A 73 4.24 16.99 -8.14
C PHE A 73 4.81 17.96 -7.13
N LEU A 74 5.13 17.52 -5.90
CA LEU A 74 5.68 18.40 -4.89
C LEU A 74 7.06 18.95 -5.30
N ASP A 75 7.92 18.13 -5.91
CA ASP A 75 9.22 18.56 -6.42
C ASP A 75 9.10 19.57 -7.59
N ALA A 76 8.14 19.39 -8.48
CA ALA A 76 7.93 20.28 -9.62
C ALA A 76 7.15 21.56 -9.26
N ALA A 77 6.22 21.44 -8.32
CA ALA A 77 5.34 22.52 -7.90
C ALA A 77 6.02 23.48 -6.92
N THR A 78 7.01 23.03 -6.14
CA THR A 78 7.64 23.87 -5.10
C THR A 78 8.82 24.70 -5.61
N VAL A 79 9.03 25.85 -4.99
CA VAL A 79 10.23 26.67 -5.23
C VAL A 79 11.45 26.03 -4.55
N GLY A 80 12.46 25.69 -5.33
CA GLY A 80 13.72 25.17 -4.80
C GLY A 80 13.61 23.72 -4.34
N GLU A 81 14.48 23.30 -3.43
CA GLU A 81 14.46 21.95 -2.87
C GLU A 81 13.45 21.86 -1.71
N LEU A 82 12.74 20.73 -1.61
CA LEU A 82 11.84 20.48 -0.49
C LEU A 82 12.59 20.51 0.86
N PRO A 83 12.08 21.28 1.84
CA PRO A 83 12.66 21.30 3.18
C PRO A 83 12.70 19.91 3.82
N ALA A 84 13.60 19.73 4.80
CA ALA A 84 13.83 18.44 5.44
C ALA A 84 12.55 17.83 6.05
N GLU A 85 11.69 18.66 6.66
CA GLU A 85 10.41 18.21 7.25
C GLU A 85 9.47 17.57 6.22
N PHE A 86 9.40 18.12 5.01
CA PHE A 86 8.59 17.58 3.91
C PHE A 86 9.16 16.25 3.44
N ARG A 87 10.48 16.17 3.26
CA ARG A 87 11.15 14.93 2.83
C ARG A 87 10.98 13.81 3.84
N GLN A 88 11.13 14.11 5.14
CA GLN A 88 10.91 13.15 6.23
C GLN A 88 9.45 12.66 6.29
N LEU A 89 8.47 13.56 6.08
CA LEU A 89 7.07 13.16 5.99
C LEU A 89 6.85 12.17 4.83
N LEU A 90 7.32 12.51 3.63
CA LEU A 90 7.14 11.69 2.44
C LEU A 90 7.85 10.32 2.56
N GLU A 91 9.00 10.27 3.24
CA GLU A 91 9.69 9.03 3.58
C GLU A 91 8.86 8.19 4.55
N SER A 92 8.41 8.76 5.67
CA SER A 92 7.57 8.08 6.66
C SER A 92 6.24 7.58 6.06
N VAL A 93 5.64 8.34 5.16
CA VAL A 93 4.45 7.90 4.40
C VAL A 93 4.82 6.73 3.49
N GLY A 94 5.96 6.80 2.79
CA GLY A 94 6.43 5.73 1.91
C GLY A 94 6.68 4.41 2.65
N GLU A 95 7.31 4.45 3.83
CA GLU A 95 7.52 3.28 4.68
C GLU A 95 6.19 2.65 5.09
N ARG A 96 5.25 3.46 5.59
CA ARG A 96 3.93 2.97 6.05
C ARG A 96 3.10 2.42 4.91
N ALA A 97 3.11 3.07 3.75
CA ALA A 97 2.38 2.63 2.56
C ALA A 97 2.89 1.29 1.99
N THR A 98 4.13 0.92 2.30
CA THR A 98 4.77 -0.32 1.83
C THR A 98 4.96 -1.35 2.94
N ALA A 99 4.48 -1.06 4.16
CA ALA A 99 4.62 -1.94 5.33
C ALA A 99 3.84 -3.25 5.19
N LEU A 100 2.82 -3.29 4.32
CA LEU A 100 1.98 -4.45 4.09
C LEU A 100 2.07 -4.86 2.62
N ILE A 101 2.12 -6.18 2.39
CA ILE A 101 2.02 -6.78 1.06
C ILE A 101 0.90 -7.83 1.07
N ASP A 102 0.08 -7.82 0.03
CA ASP A 102 -0.91 -8.87 -0.17
C ASP A 102 -0.18 -10.18 -0.52
N ALA A 103 -0.28 -11.17 0.37
CA ALA A 103 0.33 -12.49 0.21
C ALA A 103 -0.58 -13.48 -0.57
N GLY A 104 -1.75 -13.04 -1.01
CA GLY A 104 -2.74 -13.81 -1.76
C GLY A 104 -3.74 -14.56 -0.89
N SER A 105 -4.61 -15.32 -1.56
CA SER A 105 -5.70 -16.07 -0.93
C SER A 105 -5.22 -17.26 -0.09
N ALA A 106 -5.93 -17.50 1.01
CA ALA A 106 -5.73 -18.66 1.85
C ALA A 106 -7.07 -19.20 2.38
N ARG A 107 -7.09 -20.51 2.66
CA ARG A 107 -8.22 -21.19 3.30
C ARG A 107 -8.02 -21.25 4.80
N LEU A 108 -9.00 -20.75 5.54
CA LEU A 108 -9.09 -20.95 6.96
C LEU A 108 -9.88 -22.23 7.26
N ILE A 109 -9.21 -23.21 7.85
CA ILE A 109 -9.76 -24.54 8.16
C ILE A 109 -9.98 -24.63 9.67
N ARG A 110 -11.21 -24.96 10.06
CA ARG A 110 -11.56 -25.24 11.45
C ARG A 110 -11.33 -26.71 11.77
N CYS A 111 -10.43 -26.97 12.71
CA CYS A 111 -10.20 -28.28 13.26
C CYS A 111 -11.24 -28.59 14.35
N LYS A 112 -11.47 -29.89 14.59
CA LYS A 112 -12.35 -30.37 15.66
C LYS A 112 -11.94 -29.82 17.03
N ASP A 113 -10.64 -29.86 17.31
CA ASP A 113 -10.04 -29.44 18.57
C ASP A 113 -8.62 -28.89 18.35
N ALA A 114 -8.00 -28.42 19.44
CA ALA A 114 -6.66 -27.84 19.39
C ALA A 114 -5.56 -28.89 19.16
N ALA A 115 -5.80 -30.16 19.51
CA ALA A 115 -4.82 -31.23 19.34
C ALA A 115 -4.65 -31.57 17.86
N ILE A 116 -5.73 -31.67 17.10
CA ILE A 116 -5.66 -31.84 15.64
C ILE A 116 -4.94 -30.66 14.99
N ALA A 117 -5.26 -29.44 15.40
CA ALA A 117 -4.62 -28.28 14.82
C ALA A 117 -3.12 -28.20 15.15
N ALA A 118 -2.71 -28.60 16.35
CA ALA A 118 -1.29 -28.73 16.73
C ALA A 118 -0.59 -29.83 15.91
N LEU A 119 -1.23 -31.00 15.77
CA LEU A 119 -0.71 -32.11 14.96
C LEU A 119 -0.41 -31.64 13.53
N LEU A 120 -1.38 -31.01 12.86
CA LEU A 120 -1.25 -30.54 11.48
C LEU A 120 -0.17 -29.46 11.30
N ALA A 121 0.05 -28.63 12.33
CA ALA A 121 1.10 -27.62 12.31
C ALA A 121 2.50 -28.17 12.62
N SER A 122 2.60 -29.37 13.21
CA SER A 122 3.87 -30.01 13.59
C SER A 122 4.28 -31.17 12.68
N ASP A 123 3.32 -31.80 11.99
CA ASP A 123 3.57 -33.00 11.22
C ASP A 123 4.35 -32.68 9.92
N PRO A 124 5.45 -33.42 9.61
CA PRO A 124 6.29 -33.13 8.45
C PRO A 124 5.56 -33.11 7.10
N SER A 125 4.43 -33.80 6.97
CA SER A 125 3.67 -33.87 5.72
C SER A 125 2.69 -32.71 5.52
N THR A 126 2.37 -31.95 6.57
CA THR A 126 1.35 -30.88 6.54
C THR A 126 1.88 -29.52 7.01
N ALA A 127 2.84 -29.50 7.94
CA ALA A 127 3.44 -28.28 8.50
C ALA A 127 4.03 -27.32 7.44
N PRO A 128 4.73 -27.76 6.37
CA PRO A 128 5.25 -26.83 5.34
C PRO A 128 4.15 -26.11 4.53
N HIS A 129 2.92 -26.61 4.61
CA HIS A 129 1.80 -26.19 3.79
C HIS A 129 0.75 -25.39 4.56
N CYS A 130 0.90 -25.23 5.87
CA CYS A 130 -0.08 -24.55 6.70
C CYS A 130 0.55 -23.75 7.84
N MET A 131 -0.26 -22.91 8.48
CA MET A 131 0.14 -22.12 9.65
C MET A 131 -1.00 -22.05 10.67
N ARG A 132 -0.64 -21.91 11.95
CA ARG A 132 -1.62 -21.74 13.04
C ARG A 132 -2.28 -20.36 12.94
N ALA A 133 -3.61 -20.33 13.01
CA ALA A 133 -4.40 -19.10 12.93
C ALA A 133 -5.33 -18.95 14.15
N GLY A 134 -4.88 -19.41 15.32
CA GLY A 134 -5.65 -19.52 16.56
C GLY A 134 -5.74 -20.96 17.06
N ASP A 135 -6.48 -21.21 18.14
CA ASP A 135 -6.42 -22.49 18.86
C ASP A 135 -6.89 -23.71 18.07
N ARG A 136 -7.92 -23.55 17.25
CA ARG A 136 -8.52 -24.64 16.45
C ARG A 136 -8.54 -24.31 14.96
N LEU A 137 -7.73 -23.35 14.53
CA LEU A 137 -7.73 -22.84 13.17
C LEU A 137 -6.36 -23.04 12.53
N ILE A 138 -6.39 -23.46 11.28
CA ILE A 138 -5.22 -23.60 10.41
C ILE A 138 -5.47 -22.80 9.15
N CYS A 139 -4.51 -21.96 8.77
CA CYS A 139 -4.52 -21.24 7.51
C CYS A 139 -3.64 -21.99 6.50
N VAL A 140 -4.18 -22.23 5.31
CA VAL A 140 -3.50 -22.92 4.21
C VAL A 140 -3.51 -21.99 3.00
N PRO A 141 -2.37 -21.46 2.56
CA PRO A 141 -2.30 -20.68 1.32
C PRO A 141 -2.83 -21.50 0.14
N ASP A 142 -3.64 -20.87 -0.72
CA ASP A 142 -4.27 -21.56 -1.87
C ASP A 142 -3.24 -22.32 -2.75
N PRO A 143 -2.04 -21.77 -3.05
CA PRO A 143 -1.02 -22.50 -3.80
C PRO A 143 -0.53 -23.79 -3.13
N LYS A 144 -0.64 -23.89 -1.80
CA LYS A 144 -0.19 -25.05 -1.01
C LYS A 144 -1.31 -26.04 -0.69
N LEU A 145 -2.56 -25.72 -1.04
CA LEU A 145 -3.74 -26.51 -0.66
C LEU A 145 -3.69 -27.96 -1.18
N ALA A 146 -3.27 -28.16 -2.44
CA ALA A 146 -3.18 -29.49 -3.02
C ALA A 146 -2.14 -30.37 -2.32
N ALA A 147 -0.98 -29.80 -1.93
CA ALA A 147 0.06 -30.51 -1.19
C ALA A 147 -0.41 -30.81 0.24
N PHE A 148 -1.08 -29.87 0.89
CA PHE A 148 -1.68 -30.06 2.21
C PHE A 148 -2.70 -31.21 2.21
N ARG A 149 -3.59 -31.29 1.22
CA ARG A 149 -4.55 -32.41 1.08
C ARG A 149 -3.86 -33.77 0.96
N LYS A 150 -2.73 -33.85 0.25
CA LYS A 150 -1.92 -35.08 0.16
C LYS A 150 -1.29 -35.43 1.51
N GLY A 151 -0.82 -34.44 2.26
CA GLY A 151 -0.32 -34.63 3.63
C GLY A 151 -1.40 -35.15 4.58
N LEU A 152 -2.57 -34.53 4.57
CA LEU A 152 -3.74 -34.98 5.36
C LEU A 152 -4.07 -36.45 5.12
N ALA A 153 -4.11 -36.87 3.85
CA ALA A 153 -4.41 -38.26 3.51
C ALA A 153 -3.41 -39.26 4.14
N ARG A 154 -2.15 -38.88 4.31
CA ARG A 154 -1.13 -39.71 5.01
C ARG A 154 -1.40 -39.84 6.52
N LEU A 155 -2.06 -38.85 7.09
CA LEU A 155 -2.48 -38.82 8.50
C LEU A 155 -3.86 -39.47 8.72
N GLY A 156 -4.47 -40.03 7.67
CA GLY A 156 -5.82 -40.59 7.74
C GLY A 156 -6.92 -39.52 7.85
N LEU A 157 -6.62 -38.27 7.48
CA LEU A 157 -7.55 -37.15 7.49
C LEU A 157 -7.91 -36.72 6.07
N VAL A 158 -9.11 -36.17 5.90
CA VAL A 158 -9.56 -35.61 4.61
C VAL A 158 -10.15 -34.23 4.86
N LEU A 159 -9.82 -33.28 3.99
CA LEU A 159 -10.47 -31.98 3.95
C LEU A 159 -11.60 -32.04 2.91
N PRO A 160 -12.88 -31.85 3.30
CA PRO A 160 -13.99 -31.80 2.36
C PRO A 160 -13.81 -30.70 1.31
N GLU A 161 -14.29 -30.93 0.10
CA GLU A 161 -14.20 -29.95 -0.99
C GLU A 161 -15.21 -28.80 -0.85
N THR A 162 -16.28 -29.02 -0.09
CA THR A 162 -17.31 -28.03 0.20
C THR A 162 -17.03 -27.36 1.55
N PRO A 163 -16.88 -26.03 1.61
CA PRO A 163 -16.88 -25.31 2.87
C PRO A 163 -18.21 -25.55 3.57
N ILE A 164 -18.17 -26.07 4.79
CA ILE A 164 -19.36 -26.08 5.66
C ILE A 164 -19.40 -24.69 6.28
N GLY A 165 -20.33 -23.86 5.79
CA GLY A 165 -20.67 -22.56 6.38
C GLY A 165 -21.40 -22.75 7.70
#